data_AF-A0A2U1JJV3-F1
#
_entry.id   AF-A0A2U1JJV3-F1
#
_cell.length_a   1.000
_cell.length_b   1.000
_cell.length_c   1.000
_cell.angle_alpha   90.00
_cell.angle_beta   90.00
_cell.angle_gamma   90.00
#
_symmetry.space_group_name_H-M   'P 1'
#
loop_
_entity.id
_entity.type
_entity.pdbx_description
1 polymer ?
#
loop_
_entity_poly.entity_id
_entity_poly.type
_entity_poly.pdbx_seq_one_letter_code
_entity_poly.pdbx_strand_id
1 'polypeptide(L)'
;MENRNLEVYHFSLYSTDDLKTKVDYSNIYGKDIYDILKSDLIKFLDDLGPNQVFGKTINIDSVEGKSVLKSNNTLRIISGKIKVGDDDGKEQDFTNGGKMKEVVYTKKKGTYARRPFYFMIIAPKNKKVGFIILEKEGVHSCKKTFIKALQIFVKQKLSSLLLREEKFIEDDIIKNYISNGNYDKISLTRSKLPKDLCDLYLGDYEEDGEYQIELNILNPLGVIDENLNYRINKKLNHIET
;
A
#
# COMPACT_ATOMS: atom_id res chain seq x y z
N MET A 1 -17.97 -18.18 -5.74
CA MET A 1 -16.62 -17.66 -6.02
C MET A 1 -16.49 -16.35 -5.26
N GLU A 2 -15.46 -16.18 -4.43
CA GLU A 2 -15.17 -14.88 -3.82
C GLU A 2 -14.76 -13.89 -4.91
N ASN A 3 -15.19 -12.62 -4.79
CA ASN A 3 -14.83 -11.58 -5.75
C ASN A 3 -13.33 -11.28 -5.67
N ARG A 4 -12.66 -11.38 -6.83
CA ARG A 4 -11.25 -11.02 -7.00
C ARG A 4 -11.15 -9.62 -7.55
N ASN A 5 -10.41 -8.78 -6.85
CA ASN A 5 -10.21 -7.38 -7.18
C ASN A 5 -8.71 -7.07 -7.30
N LEU A 6 -8.38 -6.04 -8.08
CA LEU A 6 -7.03 -5.47 -8.13
C LEU A 6 -7.02 -4.14 -7.36
N GLU A 7 -6.06 -4.01 -6.45
CA GLU A 7 -5.77 -2.77 -5.75
C GLU A 7 -4.52 -2.14 -6.38
N VAL A 8 -4.60 -0.85 -6.72
CA VAL A 8 -3.51 -0.09 -7.36
C VAL A 8 -2.95 0.93 -6.38
N TYR A 9 -1.64 1.03 -6.32
CA TYR A 9 -0.91 1.94 -5.45
C TYR A 9 0.17 2.65 -6.25
N HIS A 10 0.39 3.92 -5.96
CA HIS A 10 1.65 4.56 -6.25
C HIS A 10 2.70 4.10 -5.23
N PHE A 11 3.96 4.01 -5.65
CA PHE A 11 5.08 3.96 -4.72
C PHE A 11 6.11 5.02 -5.06
N SER A 12 6.89 5.43 -4.08
CA SER A 12 7.96 6.42 -4.21
C SER A 12 9.07 6.08 -3.23
N LEU A 13 10.30 6.46 -3.59
CA LEU A 13 11.47 6.28 -2.75
C LEU A 13 11.91 7.63 -2.22
N TYR A 14 12.25 7.68 -0.94
CA TYR A 14 12.70 8.89 -0.23
C TYR A 14 14.03 8.61 0.45
N SER A 15 14.88 9.63 0.56
CA SER A 15 16.05 9.55 1.43
C SER A 15 15.61 9.49 2.89
N THR A 16 16.33 8.75 3.73
CA THR A 16 16.13 8.79 5.18
C THR A 16 16.46 10.16 5.77
N ASP A 17 17.35 10.90 5.12
CA ASP A 17 17.78 12.24 5.56
C ASP A 17 16.83 13.33 5.06
N ASP A 18 16.11 13.06 3.96
CA ASP A 18 15.09 13.96 3.40
C ASP A 18 13.85 13.17 2.98
N LEU A 19 12.84 13.20 3.86
CA LEU A 19 11.56 12.53 3.70
C LEU A 19 10.57 13.28 2.78
N LYS A 20 10.98 14.39 2.16
CA LYS A 20 10.15 15.20 1.26
C LYS A 20 10.50 14.97 -0.21
N THR A 21 11.77 14.79 -0.51
CA THR A 21 12.23 14.67 -1.90
C THR A 21 12.20 13.22 -2.39
N LYS A 22 11.45 12.99 -3.48
CA LYS A 22 11.42 11.68 -4.17
C LYS A 22 12.69 11.47 -5.01
N VAL A 23 13.20 10.24 -4.99
CA VAL A 23 14.39 9.81 -5.75
C VAL A 23 14.01 9.36 -7.16
N ASP A 24 14.87 9.64 -8.14
CA ASP A 24 14.70 9.17 -9.52
C ASP A 24 15.05 7.68 -9.64
N TYR A 25 14.15 6.90 -10.24
CA TYR A 25 14.27 5.46 -10.41
C TYR A 25 15.43 5.03 -11.30
N SER A 26 15.88 5.88 -12.22
CA SER A 26 16.98 5.59 -13.12
C SER A 26 18.34 5.96 -12.55
N ASN A 27 18.38 6.63 -11.40
CA ASN A 27 19.65 7.02 -10.77
C ASN A 27 19.56 7.02 -9.24
N ILE A 28 19.62 5.83 -8.67
CA ILE A 28 19.78 5.59 -7.23
C ILE A 28 21.23 5.22 -6.98
N TYR A 29 22.06 6.20 -6.60
CA TYR A 29 23.51 6.01 -6.41
C TYR A 29 24.18 5.37 -7.64
N GLY A 30 23.78 5.78 -8.85
CA GLY A 30 24.27 5.22 -10.12
C GLY A 30 23.63 3.89 -10.52
N LYS A 31 22.58 3.42 -9.82
CA LYS A 31 21.85 2.20 -10.14
C LYS A 31 20.39 2.47 -10.52
N ASP A 32 19.82 1.59 -11.32
CA ASP A 32 18.42 1.64 -11.71
C ASP A 32 17.58 0.68 -10.84
N ILE A 33 16.48 1.18 -10.25
CA ILE A 33 15.59 0.39 -9.38
C ILE A 33 14.96 -0.80 -10.10
N TYR A 34 14.62 -0.66 -11.39
CA TYR A 34 14.01 -1.73 -12.16
C TYR A 34 14.99 -2.89 -12.31
N ASP A 35 16.26 -2.58 -12.57
CA ASP A 35 17.30 -3.61 -12.71
C ASP A 35 17.54 -4.34 -11.38
N ILE A 36 17.57 -3.60 -10.27
CA ILE A 36 17.70 -4.16 -8.91
C ILE A 36 16.51 -5.06 -8.56
N LEU A 37 15.28 -4.59 -8.79
CA LEU A 37 14.08 -5.39 -8.56
C LEU A 37 14.10 -6.65 -9.43
N LYS A 38 14.48 -6.52 -10.69
CA LYS A 38 14.49 -7.65 -11.63
C LYS A 38 15.51 -8.72 -11.24
N SER A 39 16.69 -8.32 -10.75
CA SER A 39 17.76 -9.27 -10.39
C SER A 39 17.53 -9.94 -9.04
N ASP A 40 17.05 -9.18 -8.05
CA ASP A 40 17.18 -9.59 -6.65
C ASP A 40 15.85 -9.91 -5.97
N LEU A 41 14.71 -9.46 -6.51
CA LEU A 41 13.42 -9.56 -5.81
C LEU A 41 13.00 -11.00 -5.53
N ILE A 42 13.19 -11.93 -6.47
CA ILE A 42 12.77 -13.33 -6.31
C ILE A 42 13.49 -13.96 -5.11
N LYS A 43 14.83 -13.95 -5.17
CA LYS A 43 15.67 -14.52 -4.14
C LYS A 43 15.37 -13.88 -2.79
N PHE A 44 15.23 -12.55 -2.76
CA PHE A 44 14.89 -11.84 -1.53
C PHE A 44 13.56 -12.30 -0.93
N LEU A 45 12.49 -12.41 -1.73
CA LEU A 45 11.19 -12.85 -1.23
C LEU A 45 11.26 -14.28 -0.72
N ASP A 46 11.94 -15.17 -1.43
CA ASP A 46 12.04 -16.57 -1.03
C ASP A 46 12.88 -16.80 0.23
N ASP A 47 13.89 -15.95 0.47
CA ASP A 47 14.73 -15.97 1.67
C ASP A 47 14.07 -15.27 2.88
N LEU A 48 12.92 -14.61 2.69
CA LEU A 48 12.29 -13.79 3.71
C LEU A 48 11.51 -14.64 4.73
N GLY A 49 12.10 -14.80 5.92
CA GLY A 49 11.49 -15.54 7.02
C GLY A 49 10.29 -14.84 7.68
N PRO A 50 9.40 -15.60 8.34
CA PRO A 50 8.14 -15.07 8.89
C PRO A 50 8.34 -14.00 9.97
N ASN A 51 9.42 -14.06 10.74
CA ASN A 51 9.75 -13.09 11.79
C ASN A 51 9.94 -11.66 11.26
N GLN A 52 10.19 -11.50 9.95
CA GLN A 52 10.43 -10.20 9.34
C GLN A 52 9.13 -9.55 8.81
N VAL A 53 8.06 -10.33 8.65
CA VAL A 53 6.84 -9.90 7.92
C VAL A 53 5.57 -10.24 8.69
N PHE A 54 5.46 -9.75 9.92
CA PHE A 54 4.27 -9.91 10.77
C PHE A 54 3.92 -11.39 11.05
N GLY A 55 4.92 -12.27 11.15
CA GLY A 55 4.70 -13.70 11.36
C GLY A 55 4.23 -14.46 10.11
N LYS A 56 4.21 -13.82 8.94
CA LYS A 56 3.74 -14.42 7.68
C LYS A 56 4.88 -14.79 6.76
N THR A 57 4.71 -15.86 6.00
CA THR A 57 5.61 -16.23 4.91
C THR A 57 5.17 -15.57 3.61
N ILE A 58 6.13 -15.25 2.75
CA ILE A 58 5.90 -14.76 1.40
C ILE A 58 6.91 -15.45 0.49
N ASN A 59 6.46 -16.05 -0.61
CA ASN A 59 7.33 -16.72 -1.56
C ASN A 59 6.82 -16.48 -2.97
N ILE A 60 7.72 -16.47 -3.96
CA ILE A 60 7.29 -16.45 -5.35
C ILE A 60 6.69 -17.80 -5.70
N ASP A 61 5.56 -17.77 -6.41
CA ASP A 61 4.92 -18.99 -6.90
C ASP A 61 5.79 -19.62 -7.99
N SER A 62 5.77 -20.95 -8.04
CA SER A 62 6.54 -21.72 -9.01
C SER A 62 5.72 -22.87 -9.58
N VAL A 63 5.95 -23.16 -10.85
CA VAL A 63 5.40 -24.31 -11.57
C VAL A 63 6.58 -25.18 -11.97
N GLU A 64 6.59 -26.44 -11.55
CA GLU A 64 7.69 -27.39 -11.81
C GLU A 64 9.07 -26.86 -11.37
N GLY A 65 9.12 -26.13 -10.25
CA GLY A 65 10.36 -25.55 -9.72
C GLY A 65 10.85 -24.29 -10.43
N LYS A 66 10.13 -23.80 -11.46
CA LYS A 66 10.44 -22.53 -12.13
C LYS A 66 9.54 -21.41 -11.63
N SER A 67 10.14 -20.29 -11.24
CA SER A 67 9.43 -19.07 -10.86
C SER A 67 8.47 -18.61 -11.98
N VAL A 68 7.24 -18.24 -11.61
CA VAL A 68 6.27 -17.68 -12.55
C VAL A 68 6.42 -16.16 -12.75
N LEU A 69 7.53 -15.58 -12.28
CA LEU A 69 7.83 -14.17 -12.45
C LEU A 69 8.07 -13.85 -13.93
N LYS A 70 7.47 -12.75 -14.37
CA LYS A 70 7.61 -12.18 -15.70
C LYS A 70 8.16 -10.77 -15.59
N SER A 71 8.98 -10.38 -16.57
CA SER A 71 9.48 -9.02 -16.68
C SER A 71 9.30 -8.49 -18.10
N ASN A 72 8.95 -7.21 -18.23
CA ASN A 72 8.93 -6.50 -19.51
C ASN A 72 9.86 -5.29 -19.41
N ASN A 73 11.00 -5.34 -20.13
CA ASN A 73 12.00 -4.27 -20.07
C ASN A 73 11.52 -2.97 -20.70
N THR A 74 10.71 -3.04 -21.75
CA THR A 74 10.19 -1.86 -22.46
C THR A 74 9.24 -1.07 -21.57
N LEU A 75 8.31 -1.77 -20.92
CA LEU A 75 7.33 -1.16 -20.01
C LEU A 75 7.85 -1.05 -18.57
N ARG A 76 9.02 -1.61 -18.29
CA ARG A 76 9.67 -1.68 -16.98
C ARG A 76 8.76 -2.27 -15.91
N ILE A 77 8.19 -3.43 -16.25
CA ILE A 77 7.23 -4.19 -15.44
C ILE A 77 7.88 -5.44 -14.88
N ILE A 78 7.58 -5.76 -13.62
CA ILE A 78 7.85 -7.05 -12.97
C ILE A 78 6.53 -7.55 -12.41
N SER A 79 6.08 -8.74 -12.79
CA SER A 79 4.81 -9.30 -12.33
C SER A 79 4.89 -10.80 -12.09
N GLY A 80 3.95 -11.34 -11.32
CA GLY A 80 3.92 -12.75 -11.03
C GLY A 80 2.85 -13.11 -10.02
N LYS A 81 2.98 -14.31 -9.46
CA LYS A 81 2.17 -14.74 -8.32
C LYS A 81 3.08 -14.94 -7.12
N ILE A 82 2.61 -14.52 -5.96
CA ILE A 82 3.21 -14.80 -4.66
C ILE A 82 2.29 -15.69 -3.87
N LYS A 83 2.85 -16.54 -3.02
CA LYS A 83 2.13 -17.31 -2.00
C LYS A 83 2.37 -16.64 -0.66
N VAL A 84 1.32 -16.16 -0.01
CA VAL A 84 1.38 -15.65 1.35
C VAL A 84 0.84 -16.70 2.30
N GLY A 85 1.68 -17.14 3.24
CA GLY A 85 1.31 -18.11 4.26
C GLY A 85 1.07 -17.47 5.61
N ASP A 86 0.03 -17.93 6.29
CA ASP A 86 -0.31 -17.51 7.65
C ASP A 86 -0.31 -18.69 8.62
N ASP A 87 0.26 -18.47 9.80
CA ASP A 87 0.15 -19.38 10.95
C ASP A 87 -0.53 -18.62 12.09
N ASP A 88 -1.75 -19.01 12.41
CA ASP A 88 -2.51 -18.51 13.55
C ASP A 88 -2.01 -19.08 14.88
N GLY A 89 -0.95 -19.91 14.83
CA GLY A 89 -0.28 -20.47 16.00
C GLY A 89 -1.12 -21.50 16.74
N LYS A 90 -2.23 -21.92 16.12
CA LYS A 90 -3.22 -22.83 16.67
C LYS A 90 -3.23 -24.12 15.88
N GLU A 91 -3.54 -25.20 16.58
CA GLU A 91 -3.97 -26.42 15.90
C GLU A 91 -5.41 -26.24 15.45
N GLN A 92 -5.70 -26.63 14.21
CA GLN A 92 -7.02 -26.45 13.62
C GLN A 92 -7.43 -27.70 12.85
N ASP A 93 -8.58 -28.26 13.22
CA ASP A 93 -9.19 -29.38 12.52
C ASP A 93 -9.96 -28.89 11.29
N PHE A 94 -9.60 -29.46 10.14
CA PHE A 94 -10.32 -29.31 8.88
C PHE A 94 -11.26 -30.51 8.74
N THR A 95 -12.56 -30.22 8.64
CA THR A 95 -13.63 -31.22 8.53
C THR A 95 -14.29 -31.15 7.16
N ASN A 96 -14.85 -32.26 6.69
CA ASN A 96 -15.68 -32.24 5.48
C ASN A 96 -16.97 -31.44 5.73
N GLY A 97 -17.40 -30.65 4.73
CA GLY A 97 -18.63 -29.89 4.78
C GLY A 97 -19.86 -30.79 4.68
N GLY A 98 -20.27 -31.42 5.79
CA GLY A 98 -21.43 -32.31 5.89
C GLY A 98 -21.90 -32.49 7.34
N LYS A 99 -23.09 -33.10 7.52
CA LYS A 99 -23.70 -33.32 8.85
C LYS A 99 -22.85 -34.14 9.81
N MET A 100 -21.91 -34.94 9.31
CA MET A 100 -20.87 -35.61 10.10
C MET A 100 -19.56 -34.85 9.96
N LYS A 101 -19.11 -34.26 11.07
CA LYS A 101 -17.81 -33.56 11.19
C LYS A 101 -16.69 -34.57 11.41
N GLU A 102 -16.41 -35.40 10.42
CA GLU A 102 -15.15 -36.16 10.44
C GLU A 102 -13.99 -35.20 10.19
N VAL A 103 -13.00 -35.22 11.09
CA VAL A 103 -11.75 -34.47 10.94
C VAL A 103 -10.93 -35.16 9.86
N VAL A 104 -10.72 -34.46 8.74
CA VAL A 104 -9.96 -34.94 7.59
C VAL A 104 -8.47 -34.65 7.78
N TYR A 105 -8.16 -33.54 8.45
CA TYR A 105 -6.78 -33.09 8.64
C TYR A 105 -6.70 -32.12 9.81
N THR A 106 -5.73 -32.32 10.71
CA THR A 106 -5.39 -31.35 11.75
C THR A 106 -4.14 -30.58 11.32
N LYS A 107 -4.30 -29.28 11.09
CA LYS A 107 -3.17 -28.36 10.91
C LYS A 107 -2.40 -28.29 12.22
N LYS A 108 -1.11 -28.60 12.20
CA LYS A 108 -0.21 -28.43 13.35
C LYS A 108 0.28 -26.99 13.45
N LYS A 109 0.57 -26.55 14.68
CA LYS A 109 1.27 -25.29 14.95
C LYS A 109 2.59 -25.22 14.15
N GLY A 110 2.90 -24.08 13.55
CA GLY A 110 4.05 -23.89 12.66
C GLY A 110 3.80 -24.25 11.20
N THR A 111 2.58 -24.66 10.83
CA THR A 111 2.19 -24.95 9.45
C THR A 111 1.52 -23.72 8.83
N TYR A 112 1.94 -23.30 7.65
CA TYR A 112 1.43 -22.09 7.00
C TYR A 112 0.43 -22.42 5.90
N ALA A 113 -0.82 -21.96 6.04
CA ALA A 113 -1.80 -22.05 4.96
C ALA A 113 -1.47 -20.98 3.90
N ARG A 114 -0.96 -21.41 2.74
CA ARG A 114 -0.47 -20.52 1.68
C ARG A 114 -1.58 -20.18 0.68
N ARG A 115 -1.81 -18.88 0.46
CA ARG A 115 -2.75 -18.37 -0.54
C ARG A 115 -2.01 -17.65 -1.67
N PRO A 116 -2.31 -17.97 -2.94
CA PRO A 116 -1.69 -17.31 -4.07
C PRO A 116 -2.36 -15.96 -4.36
N PHE A 117 -1.55 -14.94 -4.65
CA PHE A 117 -2.00 -13.62 -5.09
C PHE A 117 -1.16 -13.15 -6.26
N TYR A 118 -1.79 -12.54 -7.26
CA TYR A 118 -1.09 -11.81 -8.31
C TYR A 118 -0.50 -10.50 -7.78
N PHE A 119 0.68 -10.14 -8.29
CA PHE A 119 1.30 -8.84 -8.09
C PHE A 119 1.89 -8.30 -9.40
N MET A 120 2.02 -6.97 -9.48
CA MET A 120 2.75 -6.28 -10.52
C MET A 120 3.38 -5.00 -9.98
N ILE A 121 4.64 -4.77 -10.34
CA ILE A 121 5.40 -3.55 -10.06
C ILE A 121 5.76 -2.92 -11.40
N ILE A 122 5.50 -1.62 -11.55
CA ILE A 122 5.91 -0.82 -12.69
C ILE A 122 6.84 0.27 -12.17
N ALA A 123 8.08 0.30 -12.65
CA ALA A 123 9.09 1.27 -12.24
C ALA A 123 9.59 2.06 -13.46
N PRO A 124 8.88 3.10 -13.92
CA PRO A 124 9.20 3.79 -15.16
C PRO A 124 10.57 4.47 -15.14
N LYS A 125 11.17 4.66 -16.33
CA LYS A 125 12.48 5.31 -16.48
C LYS A 125 12.35 6.82 -16.27
N ASN A 126 13.34 7.46 -15.62
CA ASN A 126 13.39 8.91 -15.37
C ASN A 126 12.13 9.45 -14.68
N LYS A 127 11.52 8.63 -13.81
CA LYS A 127 10.36 8.98 -13.00
C LYS A 127 10.69 8.73 -11.53
N LYS A 128 9.93 9.40 -10.67
CA LYS A 128 10.05 9.33 -9.21
C LYS A 128 8.91 8.55 -8.55
N VAL A 129 7.94 8.13 -9.36
CA VAL A 129 6.71 7.44 -8.95
C VAL A 129 6.49 6.26 -9.88
N GLY A 130 6.15 5.13 -9.28
CA GLY A 130 5.80 3.89 -9.96
C GLY A 130 4.51 3.31 -9.43
N PHE A 131 4.11 2.15 -9.95
CA PHE A 131 2.87 1.49 -9.58
C PHE A 131 3.13 0.14 -8.92
N ILE A 132 2.33 -0.19 -7.91
CA ILE A 132 2.20 -1.52 -7.33
C ILE A 132 0.74 -1.94 -7.47
N ILE A 133 0.50 -3.09 -8.08
CA ILE A 133 -0.83 -3.63 -8.31
C ILE A 133 -0.90 -4.99 -7.65
N LEU A 134 -1.89 -5.20 -6.79
CA LEU A 134 -2.01 -6.39 -5.95
C LEU A 134 -3.41 -6.99 -6.06
N GLU A 135 -3.47 -8.31 -6.13
CA GLU A 135 -4.73 -9.05 -6.05
C GLU A 135 -5.24 -9.10 -4.61
N LYS A 136 -6.57 -9.01 -4.49
CA LYS A 136 -7.33 -9.19 -3.27
C LYS A 136 -8.50 -10.13 -3.54
N GLU A 137 -8.70 -11.09 -2.65
CA GLU A 137 -9.78 -12.07 -2.73
C GLU A 137 -10.67 -11.91 -1.48
N GLY A 138 -11.82 -11.26 -1.65
CA GLY A 138 -12.70 -10.91 -0.53
C GLY A 138 -11.99 -10.09 0.56
N VAL A 139 -11.94 -10.65 1.78
CA VAL A 139 -11.25 -10.05 2.94
C VAL A 139 -9.75 -10.33 2.97
N HIS A 140 -9.26 -11.25 2.14
CA HIS A 140 -7.87 -11.66 2.10
C HIS A 140 -7.08 -10.80 1.10
N SER A 141 -6.07 -10.08 1.59
CA SER A 141 -5.17 -9.25 0.78
C SER A 141 -3.72 -9.54 1.13
N CYS A 142 -2.85 -9.56 0.11
CA CYS A 142 -1.40 -9.64 0.31
C CYS A 142 -0.75 -8.28 0.57
N LYS A 143 -1.50 -7.17 0.51
CA LYS A 143 -0.97 -5.79 0.57
C LYS A 143 0.03 -5.59 1.70
N LYS A 144 -0.41 -5.80 2.94
CA LYS A 144 0.41 -5.50 4.12
C LYS A 144 1.72 -6.30 4.11
N THR A 145 1.65 -7.59 3.79
CA THR A 145 2.81 -8.48 3.72
C THR A 145 3.75 -8.08 2.58
N PHE A 146 3.21 -7.87 1.38
CA PHE A 146 3.99 -7.55 0.19
C PHE A 146 4.70 -6.19 0.30
N ILE A 147 3.98 -5.15 0.73
CA ILE A 147 4.56 -3.82 0.93
C ILE A 147 5.65 -3.87 1.99
N LYS A 148 5.43 -4.57 3.11
CA LYS A 148 6.46 -4.70 4.15
C LYS A 148 7.70 -5.42 3.62
N ALA A 149 7.53 -6.50 2.85
CA ALA A 149 8.63 -7.18 2.21
C ALA A 149 9.39 -6.24 1.27
N LEU A 150 8.69 -5.46 0.44
CA LEU A 150 9.31 -4.51 -0.49
C LEU A 150 10.04 -3.36 0.24
N GLN A 151 9.50 -2.88 1.37
CA GLN A 151 10.18 -1.90 2.22
C GLN A 151 11.49 -2.46 2.80
N ILE A 152 11.48 -3.71 3.25
CA ILE A 152 12.68 -4.39 3.76
C ILE A 152 13.69 -4.57 2.61
N PHE A 153 13.23 -4.99 1.43
CA PHE A 153 14.06 -5.13 0.23
C PHE A 153 14.79 -3.82 -0.08
N VAL A 154 14.05 -2.71 -0.17
CA VAL A 154 14.61 -1.38 -0.45
C VAL A 154 15.61 -1.01 0.64
N LYS A 155 15.26 -1.16 1.92
CA LYS A 155 16.16 -0.81 3.02
C LYS A 155 17.48 -1.61 2.99
N GLN A 156 17.42 -2.89 2.63
CA GLN A 156 18.60 -3.77 2.58
C GLN A 156 19.44 -3.55 1.32
N LYS A 157 18.82 -3.31 0.17
CA LYS A 157 19.52 -3.19 -1.13
C LYS A 157 19.94 -1.77 -1.47
N LEU A 158 19.20 -0.79 -0.96
CA LEU A 158 19.32 0.64 -1.23
C LEU A 158 19.35 1.39 0.09
N SER A 159 20.38 1.10 0.89
CA SER A 159 20.65 1.76 2.18
C SER A 159 20.34 3.25 2.14
N SER A 160 19.81 3.79 3.23
CA SER A 160 19.33 5.18 3.36
C SER A 160 18.11 5.56 2.50
N LEU A 161 17.42 4.59 1.87
CA LEU A 161 16.12 4.85 1.25
C LEU A 161 14.95 4.21 2.00
N LEU A 162 13.80 4.87 1.91
CA LEU A 162 12.51 4.39 2.38
C LEU A 162 11.53 4.32 1.22
N LEU A 163 10.77 3.22 1.16
CA LEU A 163 9.63 3.09 0.27
C LEU A 163 8.35 3.53 0.97
N ARG A 164 7.59 4.39 0.31
CA ARG A 164 6.21 4.72 0.69
C ARG A 164 5.27 4.38 -0.43
N GLU A 165 4.12 3.83 -0.08
CA GLU A 165 3.01 3.58 -0.98
C GLU A 165 1.82 4.49 -0.66
N GLU A 166 1.13 4.93 -1.70
CA GLU A 166 -0.10 5.71 -1.61
C GLU A 166 -1.16 5.03 -2.48
N LYS A 167 -2.42 5.03 -2.05
CA LYS A 167 -3.49 4.46 -2.87
C LYS A 167 -3.60 5.24 -4.17
N PHE A 168 -3.60 4.55 -5.30
CA PHE A 168 -3.91 5.19 -6.56
C PHE A 168 -5.39 5.54 -6.57
N ILE A 169 -5.67 6.80 -6.80
CA ILE A 169 -7.01 7.30 -7.08
C ILE A 169 -6.84 8.12 -8.35
N GLU A 170 -7.67 7.84 -9.35
CA GLU A 170 -7.60 8.56 -10.62
C GLU A 170 -8.08 9.99 -10.43
N ASP A 171 -7.26 10.96 -10.86
CA ASP A 171 -7.54 12.39 -10.67
C ASP A 171 -8.89 12.79 -11.28
N ASP A 172 -9.27 12.17 -12.40
CA ASP A 172 -10.56 12.46 -13.05
C ASP A 172 -11.74 11.94 -12.24
N ILE A 173 -11.58 10.82 -11.53
CA ILE A 173 -12.59 10.34 -10.58
C ILE A 173 -12.70 11.33 -9.43
N ILE A 174 -11.58 11.80 -8.86
CA ILE A 174 -11.58 12.80 -7.80
C ILE A 174 -12.24 14.10 -8.29
N LYS A 175 -11.82 14.63 -9.44
CA LYS A 175 -12.35 15.88 -10.01
C LYS A 175 -13.83 15.78 -10.31
N ASN A 176 -14.27 14.67 -10.90
CA ASN A 176 -15.68 14.43 -11.20
C ASN A 176 -16.49 14.30 -9.90
N TYR A 177 -15.99 13.55 -8.92
CA TYR A 177 -16.64 13.47 -7.62
C TYR A 177 -16.70 14.87 -6.99
N ILE A 178 -15.61 15.64 -6.94
CA ILE A 178 -15.55 17.01 -6.35
C ILE A 178 -16.50 17.96 -7.05
N SER A 179 -16.56 17.90 -8.37
CA SER A 179 -17.30 18.87 -9.16
C SER A 179 -18.79 18.53 -9.28
N ASN A 180 -19.13 17.23 -9.36
CA ASN A 180 -20.46 16.76 -9.75
C ASN A 180 -21.04 15.69 -8.80
N GLY A 181 -20.29 15.24 -7.80
CA GLY A 181 -20.73 14.22 -6.84
C GLY A 181 -21.63 14.80 -5.75
N ASN A 182 -22.55 13.96 -5.26
CA ASN A 182 -23.30 14.24 -4.03
C ASN A 182 -22.52 13.71 -2.83
N TYR A 183 -22.43 14.50 -1.78
CA TYR A 183 -21.62 14.21 -0.61
C TYR A 183 -22.47 14.21 0.65
N ASP A 184 -22.37 13.14 1.44
CA ASP A 184 -22.98 13.11 2.77
C ASP A 184 -22.04 13.73 3.82
N LYS A 185 -20.71 13.63 3.59
CA LYS A 185 -19.66 14.08 4.51
C LYS A 185 -18.38 14.46 3.77
N ILE A 186 -17.78 15.58 4.16
CA ILE A 186 -16.40 15.95 3.83
C ILE A 186 -15.60 16.03 5.14
N SER A 187 -14.55 15.22 5.25
CA SER A 187 -13.59 15.26 6.35
C SER A 187 -12.31 15.95 5.89
N LEU A 188 -11.98 17.10 6.48
CA LEU A 188 -10.71 17.80 6.26
C LEU A 188 -9.83 17.61 7.48
N THR A 189 -8.69 16.94 7.30
CA THR A 189 -7.78 16.62 8.41
C THR A 189 -6.49 17.42 8.30
N ARG A 190 -6.12 18.12 9.37
CA ARG A 190 -4.84 18.81 9.50
C ARG A 190 -4.09 18.29 10.72
N SER A 191 -2.92 17.71 10.51
CA SER A 191 -2.08 17.09 11.55
C SER A 191 -1.08 18.05 12.21
N LYS A 192 -0.99 19.31 11.73
CA LYS A 192 -0.17 20.37 12.31
C LYS A 192 -0.85 21.72 12.19
N LEU A 193 -1.20 22.32 13.33
CA LEU A 193 -1.64 23.71 13.41
C LEU A 193 -0.45 24.63 13.71
N PRO A 194 -0.43 25.86 13.14
CA PRO A 194 0.44 26.93 13.62
C PRO A 194 0.16 27.24 15.10
N LYS A 195 1.20 27.54 15.88
CA LYS A 195 1.12 27.77 17.33
C LYS A 195 0.11 28.87 17.69
N ASP A 196 0.15 29.96 16.93
CA ASP A 196 -0.75 31.11 17.01
C ASP A 196 -2.24 30.74 16.82
N LEU A 197 -2.55 29.66 16.09
CA LEU A 197 -3.91 29.12 16.00
C LEU A 197 -4.22 28.09 17.10
N CYS A 198 -3.24 27.32 17.56
CA CYS A 198 -3.40 26.45 18.72
C CYS A 198 -3.81 27.26 19.96
N ASP A 199 -3.07 28.32 20.25
CA ASP A 199 -3.31 29.18 21.43
C ASP A 199 -4.72 29.81 21.36
N LEU A 200 -5.17 30.20 20.15
CA LEU A 200 -6.50 30.78 19.93
C LEU A 200 -7.66 29.77 20.12
N TYR A 201 -7.50 28.53 19.65
CA TYR A 201 -8.59 27.54 19.63
C TYR A 201 -8.57 26.57 20.81
N LEU A 202 -7.40 26.31 21.40
CA LEU A 202 -7.18 25.31 22.44
C LEU A 202 -6.72 25.92 23.78
N GLY A 203 -6.35 27.21 23.81
CA GLY A 203 -5.83 27.89 25.01
C GLY A 203 -4.40 27.48 25.35
N ASP A 204 -4.00 27.65 26.61
CA ASP A 204 -2.65 27.32 27.13
C ASP A 204 -2.43 25.80 27.33
N TYR A 205 -2.79 24.98 26.34
CA TYR A 205 -2.61 23.52 26.40
C TYR A 205 -1.14 23.15 26.10
N GLU A 206 -0.43 22.69 27.14
CA GLU A 206 1.03 22.46 27.16
C GLU A 206 1.53 21.14 26.53
N GLU A 207 0.87 20.58 25.52
CA GLU A 207 1.49 19.49 24.75
C GLU A 207 1.95 20.01 23.38
N ASP A 208 3.21 20.47 23.34
CA ASP A 208 3.94 20.68 22.08
C ASP A 208 4.06 19.35 21.34
N GLY A 209 3.12 19.02 20.46
CA GLY A 209 3.33 17.95 19.50
C GLY A 209 2.09 17.24 18.97
N GLU A 210 1.73 17.57 17.73
CA GLU A 210 0.92 16.74 16.82
C GLU A 210 -0.58 16.60 17.13
N TYR A 211 -1.31 17.72 17.08
CA TYR A 211 -2.76 17.72 17.05
C TYR A 211 -3.30 17.36 15.65
N GLN A 212 -4.18 16.35 15.59
CA GLN A 212 -5.00 16.10 14.42
C GLN A 212 -6.35 16.80 14.59
N ILE A 213 -6.56 17.90 13.87
CA ILE A 213 -7.88 18.52 13.75
C ILE A 213 -8.59 17.94 12.54
N GLU A 214 -9.78 17.40 12.78
CA GLU A 214 -10.69 16.98 11.72
C GLU A 214 -11.90 17.92 11.69
N LEU A 215 -12.06 18.66 10.60
CA LEU A 215 -13.30 19.38 10.30
C LEU A 215 -14.21 18.46 9.50
N ASN A 216 -15.37 18.13 10.08
CA ASN A 216 -16.40 17.34 9.43
C ASN A 216 -17.51 18.27 8.93
N ILE A 217 -17.62 18.46 7.62
CA ILE A 217 -18.76 19.13 6.99
C ILE A 217 -19.76 18.04 6.62
N LEU A 218 -20.86 17.98 7.36
CA LEU A 218 -21.97 17.07 7.09
C LEU A 218 -22.96 17.79 6.17
N ASN A 219 -23.33 17.14 5.07
CA ASN A 219 -24.34 17.64 4.17
C ASN A 219 -25.52 16.65 4.12
N PRO A 220 -26.48 16.76 5.06
CA PRO A 220 -27.59 15.82 5.16
C PRO A 220 -28.53 15.83 3.95
N LEU A 221 -28.37 16.77 3.01
CA LEU A 221 -29.17 16.90 1.78
C LEU A 221 -28.39 16.55 0.51
N GLY A 222 -27.09 16.24 0.59
CA GLY A 222 -26.26 15.81 -0.53
C GLY A 222 -25.85 16.88 -1.56
N VAL A 223 -26.40 18.11 -1.49
CA VAL A 223 -26.17 19.18 -2.49
C VAL A 223 -25.22 20.25 -1.94
N ILE A 224 -24.11 20.50 -2.63
CA ILE A 224 -23.18 21.59 -2.31
C ILE A 224 -23.57 22.82 -3.14
N ASP A 225 -23.93 23.92 -2.48
CA ASP A 225 -24.06 25.25 -3.11
C ASP A 225 -22.75 25.63 -3.81
N GLU A 226 -22.84 26.16 -5.03
CA GLU A 226 -21.73 26.65 -5.87
C GLU A 226 -20.67 27.46 -5.08
N ASN A 227 -21.10 28.22 -4.07
CA ASN A 227 -20.22 29.01 -3.21
C ASN A 227 -19.27 28.17 -2.36
N LEU A 228 -19.70 26.99 -1.89
CA LEU A 228 -18.86 26.09 -1.11
C LEU A 228 -17.90 25.31 -2.02
N ASN A 229 -18.35 24.94 -3.23
CA ASN A 229 -17.47 24.38 -4.28
C ASN A 229 -16.35 25.36 -4.65
N TYR A 230 -16.66 26.65 -4.83
CA TYR A 230 -15.65 27.69 -5.08
C TYR A 230 -14.63 27.79 -3.92
N ARG A 231 -15.10 27.73 -2.66
CA ARG A 231 -14.21 27.81 -1.48
C ARG A 231 -13.31 26.60 -1.32
N ILE A 232 -13.78 25.40 -1.65
CA ILE A 232 -12.99 24.16 -1.62
C ILE A 232 -11.92 24.22 -2.71
N ASN A 233 -12.31 24.53 -3.96
CA ASN A 233 -11.38 24.61 -5.09
C ASN A 233 -10.29 25.68 -4.88
N LYS A 234 -10.65 26.84 -4.31
CA LYS A 234 -9.68 27.89 -3.97
C LYS A 234 -8.63 27.44 -2.94
N LYS A 235 -9.00 26.59 -1.97
CA LYS A 235 -8.07 26.07 -0.97
C LYS A 235 -7.17 24.95 -1.50
N LEU A 236 -7.66 24.14 -2.43
CA LEU A 236 -6.88 23.08 -3.08
C LEU A 236 -5.79 23.65 -4.00
N ASN A 237 -6.08 24.72 -4.74
CA ASN A 237 -5.11 25.39 -5.62
C ASN A 237 -3.95 26.09 -4.88
N HIS A 238 -4.01 26.24 -3.56
CA HIS A 238 -2.90 26.74 -2.74
C HIS A 238 -2.01 25.64 -2.16
N ILE A 239 -2.30 24.36 -2.45
CA ILE A 239 -1.48 23.22 -2.04
C ILE A 239 -0.45 22.84 -3.14
N GLU A 240 -0.57 23.41 -4.34
CA GLU A 240 0.34 23.13 -5.49
C GLU A 240 1.54 24.09 -5.63
N THR A 241 1.90 24.85 -4.60
CA THR A 241 3.16 25.62 -4.51
C THR A 241 3.93 25.26 -3.25
#